data_AF-A0A3A0GB93-F1
#
_entry.id   AF-A0A3A0GB93-F1
#
_cell.length_a   1.000
_cell.length_b   1.000
_cell.length_c   1.000
_cell.angle_alpha   90.00
_cell.angle_beta   90.00
_cell.angle_gamma   90.00
#
_symmetry.space_group_name_H-M   'P 1'
#
loop_
_entity.id
_entity.type
_entity.pdbx_description
1 polymer ?
#
loop_
_entity_poly.entity_id
_entity_poly.type
_entity_poly.pdbx_seq_one_letter_code
_entity_poly.pdbx_strand_id
1 'polypeptide(L)'
;MLAYAAARGRRGRWATISPMCTEIDLHGCSVVEGLARFTRAYNDAVAASDAEIRVVHGHGASGGTSKIRLRLRELLSEHPDCLDFRPGEACVDPNPGLTVVFPRRRLPEPVDRLGNAIVAFCAAPKTRDKIVVAFRDHGEPAILAALRTEQRRGRLTVRQKGAHRVFAATAGESPAGRA
;
A
#
# COMPACT_ATOMS: atom_id res chain seq x y z
N MET A 1 6.99 31.15 -21.67
CA MET A 1 5.84 30.73 -22.49
C MET A 1 6.34 29.77 -23.56
N LEU A 2 6.29 28.45 -23.31
CA LEU A 2 6.66 27.44 -24.31
C LEU A 2 5.39 26.71 -24.74
N ALA A 3 5.07 26.84 -26.03
CA ALA A 3 3.92 26.28 -26.69
C ALA A 3 4.10 24.77 -26.93
N TYR A 4 3.11 23.97 -26.55
CA TYR A 4 3.04 22.55 -26.88
C TYR A 4 2.24 22.37 -28.16
N ALA A 5 2.89 21.83 -29.19
CA ALA A 5 2.33 21.64 -30.52
C ALA A 5 1.19 20.61 -30.52
N ALA A 6 0.09 20.98 -31.18
CA ALA A 6 -1.09 20.16 -31.35
C ALA A 6 -0.88 19.06 -32.41
N ALA A 7 -1.08 17.80 -32.03
CA ALA A 7 -1.28 16.70 -32.98
C ALA A 7 -2.79 16.40 -33.07
N ARG A 8 -3.39 16.74 -34.21
CA ARG A 8 -4.79 16.44 -34.53
C ARG A 8 -4.93 15.02 -35.08
N GLY A 9 -5.88 14.28 -34.52
CA GLY A 9 -6.78 13.38 -35.23
C GLY A 9 -6.26 12.01 -35.65
N ARG A 10 -6.75 10.97 -34.97
CA ARG A 10 -7.38 9.80 -35.61
C ARG A 10 -8.15 8.96 -34.58
N ARG A 11 -9.34 8.55 -35.01
CA ARG A 11 -10.38 7.82 -34.27
C ARG A 11 -9.93 6.39 -33.96
N GLY A 12 -10.35 5.86 -32.80
CA GLY A 12 -10.55 4.44 -32.53
C GLY A 12 -9.29 3.58 -32.37
N ARG A 13 -8.87 3.34 -31.11
CA ARG A 13 -8.22 2.12 -30.61
C ARG A 13 -7.90 2.28 -29.12
N TRP A 14 -8.78 1.82 -28.24
CA TRP A 14 -8.48 1.64 -26.80
C TRP A 14 -7.93 0.24 -26.55
N ALA A 15 -6.92 -0.16 -27.32
CA ALA A 15 -6.32 -1.49 -27.19
C ALA A 15 -4.86 -1.43 -27.67
N THR A 16 -4.03 -0.70 -26.93
CA THR A 16 -2.61 -1.01 -26.85
C THR A 16 -2.17 -0.60 -25.46
N ILE A 17 -2.45 -1.48 -24.50
CA ILE A 17 -1.78 -1.45 -23.19
C ILE A 17 -0.29 -1.46 -23.53
N SER A 18 0.42 -0.36 -23.23
CA SER A 18 1.88 -0.39 -23.29
C SER A 18 2.34 -1.52 -22.39
N PRO A 19 3.38 -2.31 -22.75
CA PRO A 19 3.79 -3.51 -22.01
C PRO A 19 4.32 -3.26 -20.58
N MET A 20 4.09 -2.07 -20.01
CA MET A 20 4.47 -1.61 -18.68
C MET A 20 3.31 -0.90 -17.95
N CYS A 21 2.07 -1.14 -18.37
CA CYS A 21 0.87 -0.52 -17.80
C CYS A 21 -0.11 -1.58 -17.30
N THR A 22 -0.33 -1.65 -15.99
CA THR A 22 -1.31 -2.57 -15.39
C THR A 22 -2.67 -1.86 -15.23
N GLU A 23 -3.77 -2.54 -15.50
CA GLU A 23 -5.12 -2.04 -15.21
C GLU A 23 -5.75 -2.84 -14.07
N ILE A 24 -6.28 -2.15 -13.07
CA ILE A 24 -6.95 -2.72 -11.90
C ILE A 24 -8.41 -2.27 -11.92
N ASP A 25 -9.31 -3.22 -12.13
CA ASP A 25 -10.75 -2.99 -12.04
C ASP A 25 -11.27 -3.27 -10.62
N LEU A 26 -11.83 -2.24 -10.00
CA LEU A 26 -12.44 -2.23 -8.67
C LEU A 26 -13.95 -1.95 -8.74
N HIS A 27 -14.57 -1.97 -9.92
CA HIS A 27 -16.01 -1.76 -10.03
C HIS A 27 -16.77 -2.84 -9.24
N GLY A 28 -17.88 -2.45 -8.61
CA GLY A 28 -18.74 -3.39 -7.88
C GLY A 28 -18.14 -3.95 -6.58
N CYS A 29 -16.85 -3.78 -6.31
CA CYS A 29 -16.23 -4.21 -5.06
C CYS A 29 -16.81 -3.45 -3.86
N SER A 30 -16.77 -4.09 -2.69
CA SER A 30 -16.86 -3.34 -1.42
C SER A 30 -15.58 -2.51 -1.22
N VAL A 31 -15.62 -1.51 -0.33
CA VAL A 31 -14.42 -0.71 0.00
C VAL A 31 -13.28 -1.59 0.49
N VAL A 32 -13.56 -2.52 1.41
CA VAL A 32 -12.54 -3.40 2.00
C VAL A 32 -11.91 -4.29 0.94
N GLU A 33 -12.75 -4.93 0.13
CA GLU A 33 -12.30 -5.81 -0.95
C GLU A 33 -11.52 -5.05 -2.02
N GLY A 34 -12.02 -3.88 -2.44
CA GLY A 34 -11.38 -3.05 -3.46
C GLY A 34 -9.99 -2.58 -3.03
N LEU A 35 -9.83 -2.14 -1.78
CA LEU A 35 -8.52 -1.72 -1.25
C LEU A 35 -7.55 -2.90 -1.09
N ALA A 36 -8.03 -4.07 -0.67
CA ALA A 36 -7.21 -5.27 -0.57
C ALA A 36 -6.73 -5.73 -1.96
N ARG A 37 -7.64 -5.78 -2.94
CA ARG A 37 -7.34 -6.11 -4.34
C ARG A 37 -6.35 -5.12 -4.95
N PHE A 38 -6.58 -3.81 -4.74
CA PHE A 38 -5.66 -2.76 -5.17
C PHE A 38 -4.26 -2.96 -4.58
N THR A 39 -4.14 -3.12 -3.27
CA THR A 39 -2.83 -3.20 -2.60
C THR A 39 -2.00 -4.38 -3.12
N ARG A 40 -2.64 -5.54 -3.29
CA ARG A 40 -2.00 -6.72 -3.85
C ARG A 40 -1.53 -6.49 -5.29
N ALA A 41 -2.44 -6.07 -6.17
CA ALA A 41 -2.11 -5.85 -7.58
C ALA A 41 -1.08 -4.73 -7.79
N TYR A 42 -1.11 -3.70 -6.95
CA TYR A 42 -0.09 -2.65 -6.92
C TYR A 42 1.29 -3.22 -6.56
N ASN A 43 1.38 -4.06 -5.53
CA ASN A 43 2.64 -4.66 -5.12
C ASN A 43 3.20 -5.65 -6.14
N ASP A 44 2.32 -6.35 -6.86
CA ASP A 44 2.68 -7.19 -8.00
C ASP A 44 3.22 -6.34 -9.16
N ALA A 45 2.57 -5.22 -9.48
CA ALA A 45 3.04 -4.26 -10.49
C ALA A 45 4.40 -3.62 -10.13
N VAL A 46 4.64 -3.31 -8.85
CA VAL A 46 5.98 -2.86 -8.38
C VAL A 46 7.03 -3.95 -8.61
N ALA A 47 6.70 -5.22 -8.37
CA ALA A 47 7.61 -6.33 -8.60
C ALA A 47 7.90 -6.54 -10.09
N ALA A 48 6.91 -6.30 -10.95
CA ALA A 48 7.04 -6.32 -12.41
C ALA A 48 7.73 -5.08 -12.98
N SER A 49 7.99 -4.06 -12.15
CA SER A 49 8.52 -2.75 -12.58
C SER A 49 7.63 -2.04 -13.60
N ASP A 50 6.32 -2.13 -13.42
CA ASP A 50 5.36 -1.37 -14.24
C ASP A 50 5.55 0.12 -14.03
N ALA A 51 5.45 0.89 -15.11
CA ALA A 51 5.60 2.35 -15.08
C ALA A 51 4.30 3.05 -14.65
N GLU A 52 3.15 2.46 -14.96
CA GLU A 52 1.83 3.05 -14.73
C GLU A 52 0.81 1.99 -14.32
N ILE A 53 -0.09 2.36 -13.41
CA ILE A 53 -1.24 1.56 -13.02
C ILE A 53 -2.52 2.38 -13.20
N ARG A 54 -3.47 1.86 -13.96
CA ARG A 54 -4.79 2.46 -14.19
C ARG A 54 -5.81 1.81 -13.27
N VAL A 55 -6.35 2.55 -12.32
CA VAL A 55 -7.32 2.03 -11.34
C VAL A 55 -8.71 2.50 -11.70
N VAL A 56 -9.54 1.57 -12.16
CA VAL A 56 -10.95 1.81 -12.52
C VAL A 56 -11.80 1.52 -11.29
N HIS A 57 -12.31 2.56 -10.63
CA HIS A 57 -13.18 2.41 -9.45
C HIS A 57 -14.64 2.81 -9.71
N GLY A 58 -14.94 3.21 -10.95
CA GLY A 58 -16.26 3.63 -11.38
C GLY A 58 -16.75 4.95 -10.77
N HIS A 59 -17.92 5.41 -11.25
CA HIS A 59 -18.57 6.66 -10.87
C HIS A 59 -19.55 6.50 -9.69
N GLY A 60 -19.58 5.34 -9.02
CA GLY A 60 -20.58 5.03 -7.99
C GLY A 60 -21.99 4.79 -8.56
N ALA A 61 -22.84 4.09 -7.79
CA ALA A 61 -24.19 3.68 -8.23
C ALA A 61 -25.15 4.84 -8.54
N SER A 62 -24.86 6.05 -8.07
CA SER A 62 -25.70 7.24 -8.25
C SER A 62 -25.02 8.37 -9.03
N GLY A 63 -23.92 8.08 -9.74
CA GLY A 63 -23.14 9.09 -10.48
C GLY A 63 -22.39 10.11 -9.60
N GLY A 64 -22.42 9.95 -8.27
CA GLY A 64 -21.68 10.76 -7.31
C GLY A 64 -20.30 10.19 -6.97
N THR A 65 -19.56 10.81 -6.05
CA THR A 65 -18.25 10.29 -5.66
C THR A 65 -18.34 8.87 -5.08
N SER A 66 -17.70 7.88 -5.72
CA SER A 66 -17.70 6.50 -5.21
C SER A 66 -16.95 6.39 -3.88
N LYS A 67 -17.47 5.58 -2.94
CA LYS A 67 -16.79 5.34 -1.65
C LYS A 67 -15.38 4.77 -1.85
N ILE A 68 -15.20 3.95 -2.89
CA ILE A 68 -13.89 3.43 -3.29
C ILE A 68 -12.99 4.57 -3.77
N ARG A 69 -13.46 5.51 -4.62
CA ARG A 69 -12.66 6.66 -5.06
C ARG A 69 -12.09 7.44 -3.87
N LEU A 70 -12.93 7.75 -2.87
CA LEU A 70 -12.49 8.49 -1.68
C LEU A 70 -11.44 7.72 -0.91
N ARG A 71 -11.74 6.48 -0.54
CA ARG A 71 -10.85 5.67 0.30
C ARG A 71 -9.56 5.25 -0.40
N LEU A 72 -9.62 5.01 -1.72
CA LEU A 72 -8.44 4.79 -2.54
C LEU A 72 -7.56 6.02 -2.51
N ARG A 73 -8.09 7.21 -2.82
CA ARG A 73 -7.28 8.43 -2.87
C ARG A 73 -6.73 8.84 -1.52
N GLU A 74 -7.48 8.61 -0.44
CA GLU A 74 -6.99 8.74 0.94
C GLU A 74 -5.78 7.82 1.16
N LEU A 75 -5.90 6.52 0.89
CA LEU A 75 -4.79 5.56 0.96
C LEU A 75 -3.57 6.02 0.15
N LEU A 76 -3.77 6.48 -1.08
CA LEU A 76 -2.69 6.96 -1.95
C LEU A 76 -2.00 8.19 -1.34
N SER A 77 -2.77 9.14 -0.80
CA SER A 77 -2.24 10.35 -0.17
C SER A 77 -1.49 10.10 1.13
N GLU A 78 -1.78 9.00 1.85
CA GLU A 78 -1.05 8.58 3.04
C GLU A 78 0.35 8.00 2.74
N HIS A 79 0.65 7.66 1.48
CA HIS A 79 1.88 6.96 1.11
C HIS A 79 2.66 7.63 -0.06
N PRO A 80 2.99 8.93 0.03
CA PRO A 80 3.72 9.64 -1.04
C PRO A 80 5.13 9.08 -1.27
N ASP A 81 5.70 8.43 -0.26
CA ASP A 81 7.01 7.81 -0.35
C ASP A 81 6.97 6.50 -1.17
N CYS A 82 5.78 5.92 -1.38
CA CYS A 82 5.60 4.68 -2.13
C CYS A 82 5.16 4.92 -3.57
N LEU A 83 4.46 6.02 -3.87
CA LEU A 83 3.84 6.28 -5.16
C LEU A 83 3.55 7.75 -5.40
N ASP A 84 3.27 8.10 -6.65
CA ASP A 84 2.47 9.28 -6.99
C ASP A 84 1.14 8.85 -7.59
N PHE A 85 0.18 9.75 -7.65
CA PHE A 85 -1.06 9.51 -8.38
C PHE A 85 -1.61 10.78 -9.03
N ARG A 86 -2.38 10.57 -10.09
CA ARG A 86 -3.14 11.60 -10.77
C ARG A 86 -4.62 11.21 -10.81
N PRO A 87 -5.52 12.04 -10.27
CA PRO A 87 -6.96 11.90 -10.48
C PRO A 87 -7.31 11.84 -11.96
N GLY A 88 -8.20 10.94 -12.38
CA GLY A 88 -8.59 10.83 -13.78
C GLY A 88 -9.29 12.08 -14.32
N GLU A 89 -9.92 12.89 -13.47
CA GLU A 89 -10.46 14.21 -13.86
C GLU A 89 -9.39 15.24 -14.25
N ALA A 90 -8.12 15.02 -13.90
CA ALA A 90 -6.99 15.89 -14.24
C ALA A 90 -6.22 15.40 -15.49
N CYS A 91 -6.67 14.33 -16.13
CA CYS A 91 -6.10 13.84 -17.39
C CYS A 91 -6.60 14.66 -18.59
N VAL A 92 -5.89 14.54 -19.72
CA VAL A 92 -6.28 15.19 -21.00
C VAL A 92 -7.67 14.76 -21.47
N ASP A 93 -8.04 13.51 -21.19
CA ASP A 93 -9.39 12.98 -21.33
C ASP A 93 -9.96 12.70 -19.92
N PRO A 94 -10.77 13.64 -19.36
CA PRO A 94 -11.21 13.56 -17.97
C PRO A 94 -12.12 12.34 -17.72
N ASN A 95 -11.70 11.45 -16.84
CA ASN A 95 -12.50 10.32 -16.39
C ASN A 95 -12.55 10.26 -14.86
N PRO A 96 -13.62 10.76 -14.23
CA PRO A 96 -13.78 10.73 -12.77
C PRO A 96 -13.83 9.33 -12.17
N GLY A 97 -14.10 8.28 -12.97
CA GLY A 97 -14.11 6.88 -12.56
C GLY A 97 -12.74 6.19 -12.59
N LEU A 98 -11.69 6.94 -12.95
CA LEU A 98 -10.31 6.48 -13.08
C LEU A 98 -9.39 7.21 -12.09
N THR A 99 -8.38 6.52 -11.60
CA THR A 99 -7.20 7.11 -10.96
C THR A 99 -5.96 6.47 -11.56
N VAL A 100 -4.99 7.29 -12.00
CA VAL A 100 -3.71 6.81 -12.53
C VAL A 100 -2.67 6.85 -11.41
N VAL A 101 -1.94 5.76 -11.20
CA VAL A 101 -0.96 5.60 -10.12
C VAL A 101 0.41 5.28 -10.72
N PHE A 102 1.44 5.91 -10.18
CA PHE A 102 2.84 5.70 -10.59
C PHE A 102 3.58 5.02 -9.43
N PRO A 103 3.79 3.69 -9.51
CA PRO A 103 4.41 2.95 -8.42
C PRO A 103 5.91 3.29 -8.29
N ARG A 104 6.40 3.38 -7.06
CA ARG A 104 7.85 3.55 -6.76
C ARG A 104 8.36 2.47 -5.82
N ARG A 105 7.61 2.21 -4.74
CA ARG A 105 7.90 1.18 -3.73
C ARG A 105 6.62 0.47 -3.33
N ARG A 106 6.76 -0.72 -2.75
CA ARG A 106 5.63 -1.50 -2.26
C ARG A 106 4.83 -0.73 -1.22
N LEU A 107 3.50 -0.84 -1.30
CA LEU A 107 2.60 -0.43 -0.23
C LEU A 107 2.62 -1.48 0.88
N PRO A 108 2.52 -1.07 2.15
CA PRO A 108 2.31 -2.01 3.24
C PRO A 108 0.97 -2.72 3.04
N GLU A 109 0.96 -4.05 3.08
CA GLU A 109 -0.30 -4.79 2.97
C GLU A 109 -1.20 -4.51 4.20
N PRO A 110 -2.53 -4.67 4.10
CA PRO A 110 -3.40 -4.56 5.27
C PRO A 110 -2.98 -5.49 6.42
N VAL A 111 -2.45 -6.68 6.09
CA VAL A 111 -1.85 -7.62 7.06
C VAL A 111 -0.56 -7.08 7.69
N ASP A 112 0.16 -6.21 6.98
CA ASP A 112 1.38 -5.58 7.46
C ASP A 112 1.10 -4.39 8.39
N ARG A 113 -0.12 -3.83 8.42
CA ARG A 113 -0.44 -2.68 9.29
C ARG A 113 -0.29 -3.03 10.77
N LEU A 114 -0.85 -4.17 11.19
CA LEU A 114 -0.69 -4.66 12.56
C LEU A 114 0.78 -4.97 12.87
N GLY A 115 1.48 -5.63 11.95
CA GLY A 115 2.92 -5.92 12.09
C GLY A 115 3.77 -4.66 12.23
N ASN A 116 3.54 -3.66 11.37
CA ASN A 116 4.22 -2.36 11.40
C ASN A 116 3.95 -1.61 12.71
N ALA A 117 2.69 -1.60 13.17
CA ALA A 117 2.32 -0.97 14.44
C ALA A 117 2.97 -1.68 15.63
N ILE A 118 3.02 -3.01 15.63
CA ILE A 118 3.73 -3.80 16.66
C ILE A 118 5.24 -3.51 16.63
N VAL A 119 5.86 -3.45 15.44
CA VAL A 119 7.28 -3.10 15.29
C VAL A 119 7.55 -1.71 15.88
N ALA A 120 6.75 -0.71 15.52
CA ALA A 120 6.86 0.64 16.06
C ALA A 120 6.67 0.68 17.59
N PHE A 121 5.69 -0.06 18.12
CA PHE A 121 5.47 -0.17 19.56
C PHE A 121 6.63 -0.86 20.30
N CYS A 122 7.33 -1.78 19.62
CA CYS A 122 8.52 -2.46 20.11
C CYS A 122 9.81 -1.67 19.90
N ALA A 123 9.76 -0.39 19.49
CA ALA A 123 10.95 0.48 19.45
C ALA A 123 11.69 0.51 20.80
N ALA A 124 10.95 0.39 21.90
CA ALA A 124 11.48 0.00 23.21
C ALA A 124 11.09 -1.46 23.53
N PRO A 125 11.94 -2.25 24.20
CA PRO A 125 11.64 -3.66 24.48
C PRO A 125 10.32 -3.86 25.25
N LYS A 126 9.42 -4.71 24.74
CA LYS A 126 8.12 -5.04 25.33
C LYS A 126 7.97 -6.54 25.56
N THR A 127 7.29 -6.95 26.64
CA THR A 127 6.89 -8.36 26.82
C THR A 127 5.72 -8.71 25.91
N ARG A 128 5.53 -10.00 25.62
CA ARG A 128 4.37 -10.49 24.86
C ARG A 128 3.05 -9.96 25.43
N ASP A 129 2.87 -10.07 26.74
CA ASP A 129 1.62 -9.68 27.41
C ASP A 129 1.33 -8.19 27.23
N LYS A 130 2.36 -7.33 27.28
CA LYS A 130 2.21 -5.90 27.01
C LYS A 130 1.77 -5.61 25.57
N ILE A 131 2.26 -6.41 24.61
CA ILE A 131 1.87 -6.27 23.21
C ILE A 131 0.42 -6.76 23.02
N VAL A 132 0.06 -7.91 23.58
CA VAL A 132 -1.31 -8.44 23.48
C VAL A 132 -2.32 -7.47 24.10
N VAL A 133 -2.01 -6.87 25.25
CA VAL A 133 -2.88 -5.87 25.89
C VAL A 133 -3.00 -4.60 25.04
N ALA A 134 -1.91 -4.12 24.44
CA ALA A 134 -1.92 -2.90 23.63
C ALA A 134 -2.68 -3.05 22.31
N PHE A 135 -2.69 -4.25 21.72
CA PHE A 135 -3.31 -4.53 20.41
C PHE A 135 -4.53 -5.44 20.50
N ARG A 136 -5.16 -5.54 21.68
CA ARG A 136 -6.24 -6.50 21.98
C ARG A 136 -7.41 -6.47 21.00
N ASP A 137 -7.69 -5.32 20.40
CA ASP A 137 -8.80 -5.12 19.44
C ASP A 137 -8.61 -5.92 18.15
N HIS A 138 -7.39 -6.39 17.86
CA HIS A 138 -7.08 -7.25 16.73
C HIS A 138 -7.24 -8.76 17.03
N GLY A 139 -7.43 -9.13 18.30
CA GLY A 139 -7.50 -10.52 18.76
C GLY A 139 -6.12 -11.19 18.87
N GLU A 140 -5.94 -12.01 19.92
CA GLU A 140 -4.65 -12.64 20.20
C GLU A 140 -4.07 -13.46 19.02
N PRO A 141 -4.84 -14.29 18.29
CA PRO A 141 -4.30 -15.06 17.17
C PRO A 141 -3.64 -14.20 16.09
N ALA A 142 -4.24 -13.06 15.74
CA ALA A 142 -3.70 -12.13 14.75
C ALA A 142 -2.42 -11.45 15.24
N ILE A 143 -2.38 -11.05 16.53
CA ILE A 143 -1.20 -10.44 17.16
C ILE A 143 -0.02 -11.42 17.15
N LEU A 144 -0.25 -12.69 17.49
CA LEU A 144 0.80 -13.73 17.49
C LEU A 144 1.28 -14.05 16.07
N ALA A 145 0.37 -14.09 15.09
CA ALA A 145 0.71 -14.27 13.69
C ALA A 145 1.57 -13.11 13.16
N ALA A 146 1.24 -11.88 13.53
CA ALA A 146 2.03 -10.70 13.22
C ALA A 146 3.42 -10.78 13.87
N LEU A 147 3.52 -11.06 15.18
CA LEU A 147 4.81 -11.22 15.86
C LEU A 147 5.72 -12.25 15.16
N ARG A 148 5.20 -13.43 14.83
CA ARG A 148 5.96 -14.47 14.12
C ARG A 148 6.42 -14.00 12.73
N THR A 149 5.54 -13.32 12.00
CA THR A 149 5.86 -12.77 10.68
C THR A 149 6.97 -11.73 10.76
N GLU A 150 6.91 -10.86 11.76
CA GLU A 150 7.88 -9.78 11.95
C GLU A 150 9.24 -10.26 12.45
N GLN A 151 9.26 -11.31 13.27
CA GLN A 151 10.50 -12.00 13.63
C GLN A 151 11.14 -12.65 12.39
N ARG A 152 10.35 -13.33 11.57
CA ARG A 152 10.84 -13.98 10.34
C ARG A 152 11.35 -12.96 9.31
N ARG A 153 10.75 -11.76 9.27
CA ARG A 153 11.21 -10.63 8.45
C ARG A 153 12.44 -9.92 9.04
N GLY A 154 12.91 -10.31 10.22
CA GLY A 154 14.05 -9.68 10.89
C GLY A 154 13.79 -8.27 11.43
N ARG A 155 12.53 -7.82 11.49
CA ARG A 155 12.14 -6.50 12.02
C ARG A 155 11.93 -6.48 13.53
N LEU A 156 11.72 -7.66 14.12
CA LEU A 156 11.68 -7.87 15.57
C LEU A 156 12.70 -8.92 15.99
N THR A 157 13.39 -8.65 17.10
CA THR A 157 14.21 -9.63 17.81
C THR A 157 13.62 -9.96 19.16
N VAL A 158 13.84 -11.19 19.62
CA VAL A 158 13.49 -11.61 20.98
C VAL A 158 14.77 -11.66 21.79
N ARG A 159 14.78 -10.95 22.92
CA ARG A 159 15.90 -10.92 23.87
C ARG A 159 15.41 -11.39 25.24
N GLN A 160 16.33 -11.90 26.06
CA GLN A 160 16.08 -12.15 27.48
C GLN A 160 16.42 -10.89 28.27
N LYS A 161 15.52 -10.47 29.16
CA LYS A 161 15.75 -9.38 30.13
C LYS A 161 15.38 -9.90 31.51
N GLY A 162 16.37 -10.38 32.26
CA GLY A 162 16.15 -11.12 33.50
C GLY A 162 15.35 -12.39 33.23
N ALA A 163 14.23 -12.57 33.94
CA ALA A 163 13.33 -13.71 33.76
C ALA A 163 12.35 -13.57 32.57
N HIS A 164 12.32 -12.43 31.88
CA HIS A 164 11.32 -12.13 30.87
C HIS A 164 11.86 -12.13 29.45
N ARG A 165 11.11 -12.76 28.54
CA ARG A 165 11.30 -12.62 27.09
C ARG A 165 10.67 -11.33 26.61
N VAL A 166 11.46 -10.49 25.96
CA VAL A 166 11.04 -9.21 25.40
C VAL A 166 11.27 -9.16 23.90
N PHE A 167 10.34 -8.53 23.18
CA PHE A 167 10.41 -8.20 21.78
C PHE A 167 10.92 -6.77 21.62
N ALA A 168 11.89 -6.57 20.74
CA ALA A 168 12.44 -5.27 20.42
C ALA A 168 12.58 -5.13 18.90
N ALA A 169 12.27 -3.95 18.36
CA ALA A 169 12.55 -3.62 16.97
C ALA A 169 14.05 -3.72 16.72
N THR A 170 14.42 -4.28 15.58
CA THR A 170 15.81 -4.24 15.13
C THR A 170 16.12 -2.81 14.72
N ALA A 171 16.95 -2.12 15.51
CA ALA A 171 17.61 -0.91 15.01
C ALA A 171 18.39 -1.34 13.76
N GLY A 172 18.22 -0.63 12.65
CA GLY A 172 19.00 -0.89 11.45
C GLY A 172 20.48 -0.72 11.78
N GLU A 173 21.16 -1.82 12.06
CA GLU A 173 22.60 -1.86 12.18
C GLU A 173 23.15 -1.66 10.77
N SER A 174 23.68 -0.46 10.50
CA SER A 174 24.58 -0.26 9.36
C SER A 174 25.67 -1.32 9.41
N PRO A 175 25.97 -2.03 8.30
CA PRO A 175 27.08 -2.98 8.28
C PRO A 175 28.39 -2.19 8.18
N ALA A 176 28.89 -1.68 9.30
CA ALA A 176 30.24 -1.12 9.39
C ALA A 176 30.80 -1.43 10.77
N GLY A 177 31.77 -2.34 10.81
CA GLY A 177 32.50 -2.67 12.03
C GLY A 177 32.61 -4.16 12.32
N ARG A 178 33.13 -4.95 11.36
CA ARG A 178 33.98 -6.08 11.73
C ARG A 178 35.40 -5.73 11.33
N ALA A 179 36.25 -5.78 12.34
CA ALA A 179 37.67 -5.43 12.35
C ALA A 179 38.49 -6.24 11.35
#